data_AF-A0A9P1ASK9-F1
#
_entry.id   AF-A0A9P1ASK9-F1
#
_cell.length_a   1.000
_cell.length_b   1.000
_cell.length_c   1.000
_cell.angle_alpha   90.00
_cell.angle_beta   90.00
_cell.angle_gamma   90.00
#
_symmetry.space_group_name_H-M   'P 1'
#
loop_
_entity.id
_entity.type
_entity.pdbx_description
1 polymer ?
#
loop_
_entity_poly.entity_id
_entity_poly.type
_entity_poly.pdbx_seq_one_letter_code
_entity_poly.pdbx_strand_id
1 'polypeptide(L)'
;MAKLLLLLSATFLTVTATENPFGSDDCQEGEPKCPPGYKFFERADDRAWCLKYFAGNYTFFEAEQVCRCQGGATLSGVDNTNELLWIEDQATQSFEQLGIKNGGVWVGAYRRHDCMGPVEKWINKTECSKVYQFQWTDRNTVKTYMWEKMWMEGSPHNNIVGNHSENCVQLQISLEEQGTANRKLHGTFDNRICVHRNESSTFHTEGFVCGRPPKYPGGGHGYSGGDGQILIIGAGKPTKKP
;
A
#
# COMPACT_ATOMS: atom_id res chain seq x y z
N MET A 1 -33.47 7.17 -88.98
CA MET A 1 -33.56 6.00 -88.08
C MET A 1 -32.71 6.31 -86.85
N ALA A 2 -33.34 6.61 -85.72
CA ALA A 2 -32.71 7.11 -84.50
C ALA A 2 -32.04 5.97 -83.72
N LYS A 3 -30.78 6.17 -83.29
CA LYS A 3 -30.10 5.33 -82.29
C LYS A 3 -30.18 6.06 -80.94
N LEU A 4 -30.99 5.52 -80.05
CA LEU A 4 -31.19 5.96 -78.68
C LEU A 4 -30.06 5.37 -77.81
N LEU A 5 -29.17 6.21 -77.29
CA LEU A 5 -28.18 5.82 -76.27
C LEU A 5 -28.86 5.80 -74.89
N LEU A 6 -28.90 4.62 -74.26
CA LEU A 6 -29.27 4.44 -72.86
C LEU A 6 -28.05 4.70 -71.96
N LEU A 7 -28.07 5.81 -71.21
CA LEU A 7 -27.15 6.08 -70.10
C LEU A 7 -27.76 5.51 -68.82
N LEU A 8 -27.19 4.43 -68.29
CA LEU A 8 -27.49 3.94 -66.94
C LEU A 8 -26.84 4.86 -65.90
N SER A 9 -27.63 5.65 -65.19
CA SER A 9 -27.22 6.40 -64.00
C SER A 9 -27.24 5.49 -62.77
N ALA A 10 -26.06 5.09 -62.27
CA ALA A 10 -25.93 4.41 -60.99
C ALA A 10 -26.00 5.44 -59.85
N THR A 11 -27.09 5.43 -59.09
CA THR A 11 -27.23 6.19 -57.84
C THR A 11 -26.45 5.50 -56.73
N PHE A 12 -25.36 6.12 -56.26
CA PHE A 12 -24.69 5.73 -55.03
C PHE A 12 -25.51 6.23 -53.83
N LEU A 13 -26.12 5.31 -53.07
CA LEU A 13 -26.61 5.58 -51.73
C LEU A 13 -25.41 5.65 -50.79
N THR A 14 -25.03 6.85 -50.36
CA THR A 14 -24.06 7.02 -49.27
C THR A 14 -24.76 6.71 -47.95
N VAL A 15 -24.38 5.60 -47.34
CA VAL A 15 -24.70 5.31 -45.93
C VAL A 15 -23.91 6.31 -45.08
N THR A 16 -24.57 7.33 -44.56
CA THR A 16 -24.03 8.12 -43.45
C THR A 16 -24.04 7.22 -42.22
N ALA A 17 -22.86 6.79 -41.78
CA ALA A 17 -22.71 6.14 -40.49
C ALA A 17 -23.24 7.10 -39.41
N THR A 18 -24.28 6.67 -38.70
CA THR A 18 -24.83 7.37 -37.54
C THR A 18 -23.73 7.51 -36.50
N GLU A 19 -23.54 8.75 -36.05
CA GLU A 19 -22.65 9.15 -34.98
C GLU A 19 -22.84 8.25 -33.75
N ASN A 20 -21.72 7.81 -33.20
CA ASN A 20 -21.67 7.01 -31.98
C ASN A 20 -22.17 7.91 -30.83
N PRO A 21 -23.25 7.56 -30.09
CA PRO A 21 -23.81 8.41 -29.04
C PRO A 21 -23.03 8.32 -27.72
N PHE A 22 -21.84 7.72 -27.74
CA PHE A 22 -20.93 7.75 -26.62
C PHE A 22 -20.14 9.04 -26.70
N GLY A 23 -20.71 10.08 -26.09
CA GLY A 23 -19.98 11.30 -25.77
C GLY A 23 -18.63 10.93 -25.17
N SER A 24 -17.58 11.56 -25.71
CA SER A 24 -16.30 11.67 -25.03
C SER A 24 -16.54 12.47 -23.76
N ASP A 25 -16.98 11.79 -22.70
CA ASP A 25 -16.86 12.29 -21.35
C ASP A 25 -15.35 12.31 -21.07
N ASP A 26 -14.71 13.40 -21.51
CA ASP A 26 -13.45 13.87 -20.98
C ASP A 26 -13.74 14.25 -19.51
N CYS A 27 -13.88 13.24 -18.67
CA CYS A 27 -13.70 13.35 -17.24
C CYS A 27 -12.25 13.79 -17.06
N GLN A 28 -12.01 15.09 -17.18
CA GLN A 28 -10.77 15.74 -16.76
C GLN A 28 -10.72 15.54 -15.24
N GLU A 29 -10.30 14.34 -14.85
CA GLU A 29 -10.10 13.95 -13.48
C GLU A 29 -9.02 14.89 -12.96
N GLY A 30 -9.42 15.81 -12.10
CA GLY A 30 -8.52 16.83 -11.61
C GLY A 30 -7.35 16.18 -10.87
N GLU A 31 -6.23 16.89 -10.80
CA GLU A 31 -5.00 16.35 -10.21
C GLU A 31 -5.24 15.74 -8.82
N PRO A 32 -4.71 14.53 -8.55
CA PRO A 32 -4.93 13.85 -7.27
C PRO A 32 -4.38 14.69 -6.11
N LYS A 33 -5.20 14.86 -5.07
CA LYS A 33 -4.84 15.64 -3.87
C LYS A 33 -4.83 14.79 -2.62
N CYS A 34 -3.69 14.81 -1.92
CA CYS A 34 -3.61 14.22 -0.60
C CYS A 34 -4.29 15.07 0.48
N PRO A 35 -4.85 14.44 1.53
CA PRO A 35 -5.33 15.19 2.69
C PRO A 35 -4.21 15.99 3.38
N PRO A 36 -4.56 17.00 4.20
CA PRO A 36 -3.56 17.81 4.91
C PRO A 36 -2.52 16.98 5.69
N GLY A 37 -1.25 17.31 5.49
CA GLY A 37 -0.12 16.64 6.14
C GLY A 37 0.24 15.27 5.55
N TYR A 38 -0.44 14.81 4.50
CA TYR A 38 -0.02 13.64 3.74
C TYR A 38 0.75 14.07 2.49
N LYS A 39 1.81 13.33 2.17
CA LYS A 39 2.61 13.49 0.95
C LYS A 39 2.17 12.50 -0.13
N PHE A 40 2.03 12.99 -1.35
CA PHE A 40 1.67 12.19 -2.52
C PHE A 40 2.85 11.39 -3.05
N PHE A 41 2.59 10.15 -3.44
CA PHE A 41 3.51 9.27 -4.14
C PHE A 41 2.79 8.56 -5.28
N GLU A 42 3.46 8.50 -6.42
CA GLU A 42 3.08 7.63 -7.52
C GLU A 42 3.70 6.25 -7.30
N ARG A 43 2.88 5.23 -7.53
CA ARG A 43 3.25 3.82 -7.52
C ARG A 43 3.02 3.27 -8.93
N ALA A 44 3.58 2.10 -9.21
CA ALA A 44 3.40 1.49 -10.53
C ALA A 44 1.92 1.19 -10.85
N ASP A 45 1.63 0.94 -12.12
CA ASP A 45 0.29 0.59 -12.60
C ASP A 45 -0.75 1.69 -12.31
N ASP A 46 -0.33 2.95 -12.48
CA ASP A 46 -1.12 4.18 -12.26
C ASP A 46 -1.75 4.27 -10.86
N ARG A 47 -1.16 3.57 -9.89
CA ARG A 47 -1.57 3.64 -8.49
C ARG A 47 -0.99 4.90 -7.85
N ALA A 48 -1.77 5.51 -6.97
CA ALA A 48 -1.33 6.64 -6.20
C ALA A 48 -1.60 6.42 -4.71
N TRP A 49 -0.73 6.97 -3.86
CA TRP A 49 -0.81 6.79 -2.43
C TRP A 49 -0.34 8.02 -1.67
N CYS A 50 -1.02 8.31 -0.57
CA CYS A 50 -0.71 9.43 0.30
C CYS A 50 -0.13 8.88 1.60
N LEU A 51 1.10 9.28 1.94
CA LEU A 51 1.80 8.85 3.15
C LEU A 51 1.87 9.96 4.20
N LYS A 52 1.79 9.58 5.48
CA LYS A 52 2.04 10.47 6.63
C LYS A 52 2.74 9.72 7.74
N TYR A 53 3.84 10.30 8.22
CA TYR A 53 4.58 9.81 9.38
C TYR A 53 3.94 10.32 10.68
N PHE A 54 3.97 9.48 11.72
CA PHE A 54 3.55 9.80 13.08
C PHE A 54 4.63 9.35 14.05
N ALA A 55 5.04 10.25 14.94
CA ALA A 55 5.94 9.94 16.03
C ALA A 55 5.19 9.31 17.22
N GLY A 56 5.88 8.48 17.98
CA GLY A 56 5.43 7.96 19.27
C GLY A 56 5.58 6.45 19.43
N ASN A 57 5.54 6.04 20.69
CA ASN A 57 5.70 4.65 21.11
C ASN A 57 4.35 3.93 21.12
N TYR A 58 4.08 3.17 20.06
CA TYR A 58 2.84 2.42 19.87
C TYR A 58 3.14 0.96 19.57
N THR A 59 2.24 0.06 19.98
CA THR A 59 2.20 -1.28 19.39
C THR A 59 1.74 -1.20 17.93
N PHE A 60 1.98 -2.24 17.15
CA PHE A 60 1.54 -2.30 15.76
C PHE A 60 0.02 -2.08 15.62
N PHE A 61 -0.77 -2.71 16.50
CA PHE A 61 -2.23 -2.61 16.44
C PHE A 61 -2.76 -1.24 16.87
N GLU A 62 -2.10 -0.59 17.83
CA GLU A 62 -2.45 0.78 18.20
C GLU A 62 -2.10 1.77 17.08
N ALA A 63 -0.96 1.59 16.42
CA ALA A 63 -0.56 2.40 15.27
C ALA A 63 -1.57 2.25 14.11
N GLU A 64 -1.99 1.02 13.80
CA GLU A 64 -3.06 0.75 12.84
C GLU A 64 -4.38 1.43 13.23
N GLN A 65 -4.74 1.43 14.51
CA GLN A 65 -5.92 2.14 15.00
C GLN A 65 -5.81 3.65 14.78
N VAL A 66 -4.65 4.25 15.07
CA VAL A 66 -4.41 5.67 14.81
C VAL A 66 -4.55 5.98 13.32
N CYS A 67 -4.02 5.14 12.43
CA CYS A 67 -4.19 5.30 11.00
C CYS A 67 -5.66 5.25 10.59
N ARG A 68 -6.45 4.29 11.10
CA ARG A 68 -7.89 4.20 10.78
C ARG A 68 -8.65 5.45 11.20
N CYS A 69 -8.29 6.06 12.32
CA CYS A 69 -8.86 7.34 12.78
C CYS A 69 -8.54 8.52 11.84
N GLN A 70 -7.60 8.40 10.90
CA GLN A 70 -7.33 9.42 9.88
C GLN A 70 -8.31 9.37 8.70
N GLY A 71 -9.42 8.63 8.80
CA GLY A 71 -10.51 8.65 7.83
C GLY A 71 -10.24 7.83 6.57
N GLY A 72 -9.96 6.53 6.74
CA GLY A 72 -9.69 5.59 5.66
C GLY A 72 -8.20 5.34 5.39
N ALA A 73 -7.33 5.66 6.35
CA ALA A 73 -5.93 5.26 6.30
C ALA A 73 -5.68 3.95 7.06
N THR A 74 -4.55 3.34 6.81
CA THR A 74 -4.03 2.11 7.44
C THR A 74 -2.51 2.24 7.54
N LEU A 75 -1.84 1.40 8.32
CA LEU A 75 -0.38 1.29 8.26
C LEU A 75 0.03 1.00 6.81
N SER A 76 0.94 1.81 6.30
CA SER A 76 1.30 1.75 4.88
C SER A 76 2.41 0.76 4.62
N GLY A 77 2.32 0.04 3.50
CA GLY A 77 3.48 -0.59 2.92
C GLY A 77 4.40 0.43 2.24
N VAL A 78 5.58 -0.04 1.84
CA VAL A 78 6.61 0.73 1.13
C VAL A 78 6.77 0.14 -0.27
N ASP A 79 6.37 0.88 -1.32
CA ASP A 79 6.34 0.36 -2.69
C ASP A 79 7.66 0.56 -3.44
N ASN A 80 8.42 1.61 -3.10
CA ASN A 80 9.64 1.98 -3.81
C ASN A 80 10.62 2.76 -2.91
N THR A 81 11.85 2.94 -3.41
CA THR A 81 12.94 3.58 -2.68
C THR A 81 12.67 5.04 -2.33
N ASN A 82 11.87 5.77 -3.14
CA ASN A 82 11.54 7.17 -2.83
C ASN A 82 10.63 7.27 -1.60
N GLU A 83 9.67 6.34 -1.47
CA GLU A 83 8.85 6.23 -0.25
C GLU A 83 9.73 5.88 0.96
N LEU A 84 10.63 4.90 0.82
CA LEU A 84 11.54 4.49 1.87
C LEU A 84 12.40 5.66 2.38
N LEU A 85 13.11 6.35 1.47
CA LEU A 85 13.97 7.47 1.83
C LEU A 85 13.20 8.62 2.46
N TRP A 86 11.96 8.86 2.02
CA TRP A 86 11.12 9.87 2.66
C TRP A 86 10.71 9.46 4.07
N ILE A 87 10.38 8.19 4.31
CA ILE A 87 10.08 7.68 5.66
C ILE A 87 11.31 7.82 6.57
N GLU A 88 12.50 7.45 6.07
CA GLU A 88 13.77 7.59 6.78
C GLU A 88 14.04 9.05 7.19
N ASP A 89 13.83 9.98 6.26
CA ASP A 89 13.99 11.42 6.50
C ASP A 89 13.01 11.94 7.57
N GLN A 90 11.72 11.62 7.47
CA GLN A 90 10.73 12.02 8.47
C GLN A 90 11.03 11.45 9.86
N ALA A 91 11.43 10.18 9.92
CA ALA A 91 11.79 9.53 11.17
C ALA A 91 13.08 10.12 11.76
N THR A 92 14.09 10.39 10.94
CA THR A 92 15.35 11.01 11.36
C THR A 92 15.09 12.38 11.97
N GLN A 93 14.34 13.25 11.29
CA GLN A 93 13.97 14.57 11.81
C GLN A 93 13.21 14.47 13.13
N SER A 94 12.27 13.52 13.24
CA SER A 94 11.54 13.29 14.49
C SER A 94 12.46 12.82 15.62
N PHE A 95 13.41 11.94 15.32
CA PHE A 95 14.31 11.38 16.32
C PHE A 95 15.33 12.42 16.80
N GLU A 96 15.83 13.27 15.91
CA GLU A 96 16.68 14.41 16.26
C GLU A 96 15.95 15.36 17.22
N GLN A 97 14.69 15.70 16.92
CA GLN A 97 13.87 16.57 17.76
C GLN A 97 13.59 15.97 19.15
N LEU A 98 13.45 14.65 19.23
CA LEU A 98 13.13 13.93 20.47
C LEU A 98 14.37 13.45 21.23
N GLY A 99 15.58 13.63 20.67
CA GLY A 99 16.82 13.13 21.27
C GLY A 99 16.97 11.60 21.24
N ILE A 100 16.32 10.93 20.29
CA ILE A 100 16.34 9.48 20.12
C ILE A 100 17.51 9.11 19.20
N LYS A 101 18.44 8.26 19.67
CA LYS A 101 19.58 7.83 18.84
C LYS A 101 19.23 6.69 17.89
N ASN A 102 18.39 5.75 18.32
CA ASN A 102 17.98 4.60 17.53
C ASN A 102 16.51 4.32 17.81
N GLY A 103 15.78 3.91 16.78
CA GLY A 103 14.37 3.59 16.92
C GLY A 103 13.80 2.92 15.68
N GLY A 104 12.71 2.22 15.87
CA GLY A 104 11.94 1.54 14.85
C GLY A 104 10.73 2.34 14.41
N VAL A 105 10.36 2.21 13.14
CA VAL A 105 9.15 2.79 12.56
C VAL A 105 8.27 1.67 12.02
N TRP A 106 7.04 1.53 12.54
CA TRP A 106 6.11 0.52 12.02
C TRP A 106 5.74 0.83 10.57
N VAL A 107 5.79 -0.22 9.76
CA VAL A 107 5.23 -0.25 8.41
C VAL A 107 4.10 -1.28 8.36
N GLY A 108 3.16 -1.13 7.44
CA GLY A 108 1.99 -1.98 7.29
C GLY A 108 2.31 -3.34 6.70
N ALA A 109 3.06 -4.16 7.43
CA ALA A 109 3.41 -5.51 7.05
C ALA A 109 3.17 -6.49 8.18
N TYR A 110 2.59 -7.63 7.80
CA TYR A 110 2.25 -8.70 8.71
C TYR A 110 2.68 -10.03 8.10
N ARG A 111 3.14 -10.95 8.95
CA ARG A 111 3.48 -12.30 8.52
C ARG A 111 2.21 -12.94 7.92
N ARG A 112 2.36 -13.76 6.89
CA ARG A 112 1.23 -14.49 6.33
C ARG A 112 0.78 -15.60 7.27
N HIS A 113 -0.53 -15.81 7.34
CA HIS A 113 -1.13 -16.79 8.25
C HIS A 113 -0.64 -18.23 8.02
N ASP A 114 -0.38 -18.62 6.77
CA ASP A 114 0.15 -19.95 6.42
C ASP A 114 1.65 -20.13 6.72
N CYS A 115 2.33 -19.03 7.06
CA CYS A 115 3.71 -18.97 7.51
C CYS A 115 3.81 -18.62 9.00
N MET A 116 2.73 -18.80 9.77
CA MET A 116 2.68 -18.57 11.22
C MET A 116 2.62 -19.87 12.02
N GLY A 117 2.83 -19.72 13.33
CA GLY A 117 2.77 -20.81 14.29
C GLY A 117 4.13 -21.50 14.43
N PRO A 118 4.13 -22.77 14.89
CA PRO A 118 5.37 -23.50 15.13
C PRO A 118 6.25 -23.54 13.88
N VAL A 119 7.48 -23.05 14.00
CA VAL A 119 8.41 -22.77 12.90
C VAL A 119 8.67 -24.00 12.04
N GLU A 120 8.79 -25.16 12.68
CA GLU A 120 9.01 -26.46 12.04
C GLU A 120 7.91 -26.84 11.04
N LYS A 121 6.70 -26.27 11.16
CA LYS A 121 5.57 -26.56 10.27
C LYS A 121 5.61 -25.76 8.96
N TRP A 122 6.39 -24.70 8.88
CA TRP A 122 6.35 -23.80 7.73
C TRP A 122 7.73 -23.38 7.20
N ILE A 123 8.82 -23.54 7.95
CA ILE A 123 10.15 -23.05 7.55
C ILE A 123 10.68 -23.65 6.23
N ASN A 124 10.28 -24.88 5.90
CA ASN A 124 10.71 -25.57 4.67
C ASN A 124 9.74 -25.38 3.49
N LYS A 125 8.66 -24.60 3.67
CA LYS A 125 7.69 -24.31 2.62
C LYS A 125 8.24 -23.21 1.70
N THR A 126 8.22 -23.45 0.39
CA THR A 126 8.71 -22.47 -0.59
C THR A 126 7.88 -21.18 -0.58
N GLU A 127 6.57 -21.29 -0.29
CA GLU A 127 5.65 -20.18 -0.12
C GLU A 127 5.93 -19.33 1.14
N CYS A 128 6.76 -19.80 2.06
CA CYS A 128 7.20 -19.10 3.26
C CYS A 128 8.70 -18.73 3.23
N SER A 129 9.25 -18.56 2.02
CA SER A 129 10.61 -18.04 1.85
C SER A 129 10.76 -16.63 2.46
N LYS A 130 12.01 -16.15 2.54
CA LYS A 130 12.34 -14.77 2.99
C LYS A 130 11.52 -13.68 2.29
N VAL A 131 11.20 -13.88 1.01
CA VAL A 131 10.47 -12.91 0.19
C VAL A 131 8.95 -13.02 0.37
N TYR A 132 8.44 -14.20 0.72
CA TYR A 132 7.00 -14.50 0.66
C TYR A 132 6.34 -14.73 2.01
N GLN A 133 7.08 -14.79 3.12
CA GLN A 133 6.48 -15.05 4.43
C GLN A 133 5.78 -13.83 5.06
N PHE A 134 6.04 -12.62 4.56
CA PHE A 134 5.35 -11.38 4.95
C PHE A 134 4.56 -10.80 3.80
N GLN A 135 3.50 -10.06 4.12
CA GLN A 135 2.69 -9.34 3.16
C GLN A 135 2.40 -7.92 3.65
N TRP A 136 2.22 -7.02 2.70
CA TRP A 136 1.70 -5.68 2.97
C TRP A 136 0.21 -5.75 3.32
N THR A 137 -0.22 -4.93 4.27
CA THR A 137 -1.61 -4.91 4.77
C THR A 137 -2.46 -3.81 4.15
N ASP A 138 -1.84 -2.84 3.46
CA ASP A 138 -2.50 -1.65 2.93
C ASP A 138 -3.30 -1.88 1.64
N ARG A 139 -3.18 -3.08 1.05
CA ARG A 139 -3.79 -3.51 -0.23
C ARG A 139 -3.44 -2.63 -1.43
N ASN A 140 -2.48 -1.72 -1.28
CA ASN A 140 -2.04 -0.83 -2.34
C ASN A 140 -0.59 -1.08 -2.71
N THR A 141 0.28 -1.51 -1.77
CA THR A 141 1.63 -1.99 -2.09
C THR A 141 1.57 -3.42 -2.60
N VAL A 142 2.12 -3.66 -3.79
CA VAL A 142 2.06 -5.00 -4.45
C VAL A 142 3.43 -5.59 -4.74
N LYS A 143 4.48 -4.77 -4.74
CA LYS A 143 5.84 -5.22 -5.09
C LYS A 143 6.50 -5.92 -3.90
N THR A 144 7.28 -6.96 -4.22
CA THR A 144 8.07 -7.74 -3.25
C THR A 144 9.51 -7.26 -3.12
N TYR A 145 9.94 -6.30 -3.96
CA TYR A 145 11.34 -5.81 -4.01
C TYR A 145 11.89 -5.42 -2.63
N MET A 146 11.05 -4.80 -1.80
CA MET A 146 11.40 -4.45 -0.42
C MET A 146 11.79 -5.68 0.42
N TRP A 147 11.09 -6.81 0.28
CA TRP A 147 11.43 -8.08 0.93
C TRP A 147 12.67 -8.75 0.35
N GLU A 148 13.08 -8.41 -0.87
CA GLU A 148 14.28 -8.99 -1.48
C GLU A 148 15.54 -8.26 -1.03
N LYS A 149 15.45 -6.97 -0.73
CA LYS A 149 16.62 -6.09 -0.59
C LYS A 149 16.80 -5.47 0.78
N MET A 150 15.72 -5.23 1.52
CA MET A 150 15.77 -4.31 2.65
C MET A 150 15.81 -5.00 4.01
N TRP A 151 15.63 -6.31 4.11
CA TRP A 151 15.83 -7.01 5.37
C TRP A 151 17.25 -6.80 5.90
N MET A 152 17.39 -6.59 7.21
CA MET A 152 18.70 -6.68 7.83
C MET A 152 19.30 -8.08 7.66
N GLU A 153 20.60 -8.18 7.84
CA GLU A 153 21.30 -9.46 7.81
C GLU A 153 20.71 -10.41 8.87
N GLY A 154 20.45 -11.66 8.48
CA GLY A 154 19.81 -12.66 9.35
C GLY A 154 18.28 -12.58 9.43
N SER A 155 17.67 -11.45 9.05
CA SER A 155 16.20 -11.31 9.01
C SER A 155 15.57 -11.92 7.76
N PRO A 156 14.28 -12.30 7.82
CA PRO A 156 13.43 -12.28 9.02
C PRO A 156 13.74 -13.43 10.00
N HIS A 157 13.66 -13.12 11.28
CA HIS A 157 13.84 -14.03 12.40
C HIS A 157 12.53 -14.74 12.78
N ASN A 158 12.64 -15.73 13.65
CA ASN A 158 11.50 -16.54 14.11
C ASN A 158 11.44 -16.62 15.64
N ASN A 159 11.78 -15.52 16.32
CA ASN A 159 11.84 -15.54 17.78
C ASN A 159 10.43 -15.63 18.37
N ILE A 160 10.35 -16.27 19.53
CA ILE A 160 9.13 -16.42 20.32
C ILE A 160 9.43 -15.91 21.72
N VAL A 161 8.69 -14.90 22.19
CA VAL A 161 8.78 -14.38 23.56
C VAL A 161 7.43 -14.60 24.23
N GLY A 162 7.42 -15.46 25.25
CA GLY A 162 6.17 -15.94 25.85
C GLY A 162 5.30 -16.63 24.80
N ASN A 163 4.09 -16.11 24.57
CA ASN A 163 3.14 -16.64 23.58
C ASN A 163 3.10 -15.80 22.29
N HIS A 164 4.07 -14.91 22.08
CA HIS A 164 4.09 -14.01 20.94
C HIS A 164 5.28 -14.29 20.02
N SER A 165 4.99 -14.34 18.71
CA SER A 165 5.99 -14.44 17.65
C SER A 165 6.17 -13.10 16.94
N GLU A 166 7.35 -12.91 16.35
CA GLU A 166 7.69 -11.70 15.59
C GLU A 166 7.01 -11.67 14.22
N ASN A 167 5.74 -11.25 14.22
CA ASN A 167 4.86 -11.26 13.04
C ASN A 167 4.66 -9.88 12.40
N CYS A 168 5.22 -8.82 12.96
CA CYS A 168 5.13 -7.45 12.44
C CYS A 168 6.49 -6.99 11.94
N VAL A 169 6.55 -5.92 11.13
CA VAL A 169 7.81 -5.41 10.57
C VAL A 169 7.98 -3.94 10.92
N GLN A 170 9.19 -3.57 11.34
CA GLN A 170 9.59 -2.17 11.49
C GLN A 170 10.79 -1.85 10.60
N LEU A 171 10.87 -0.59 10.19
CA LEU A 171 12.06 0.02 9.61
C LEU A 171 12.99 0.51 10.73
N GLN A 172 14.27 0.16 10.66
CA GLN A 172 15.27 0.55 11.64
C GLN A 172 15.90 1.90 11.26
N ILE A 173 15.88 2.86 12.17
CA ILE A 173 16.43 4.20 12.00
C ILE A 173 17.47 4.45 13.11
N SER A 174 18.70 4.71 12.71
CA SER A 174 19.81 5.06 13.60
C SER A 174 20.41 6.40 13.22
N LEU A 175 20.63 7.27 14.21
CA LEU A 175 21.35 8.54 14.11
C LEU A 175 22.79 8.46 14.66
N GLU A 176 23.26 7.25 14.96
CA GLU A 176 24.63 7.03 15.41
C GLU A 176 25.65 7.38 14.32
N GLU A 177 26.90 7.58 14.73
CA GLU A 177 28.00 7.86 13.82
C GLU A 177 28.22 6.72 12.82
N GLN A 178 28.75 7.07 11.65
CA GLN A 178 29.07 6.13 10.59
C GLN A 178 30.07 5.07 11.07
N GLY A 179 29.82 3.81 10.70
CA GLY A 179 30.66 2.66 11.07
C GLY A 179 30.22 1.91 12.34
N THR A 180 29.34 2.49 13.16
CA THR A 180 28.73 1.79 14.31
C THR A 180 27.82 0.64 13.85
N ALA A 181 27.58 -0.34 14.73
CA ALA A 181 26.74 -1.49 14.43
C ALA A 181 25.28 -1.07 14.14
N ASN A 182 24.71 -0.18 14.97
CA ASN A 182 23.35 0.31 14.78
C ASN A 182 23.22 1.16 13.52
N ARG A 183 24.21 1.99 13.18
CA ARG A 183 24.17 2.80 11.96
C ARG A 183 24.11 1.94 10.69
N LYS A 184 24.74 0.76 10.68
CA LYS A 184 24.67 -0.19 9.56
C LYS A 184 23.26 -0.77 9.34
N LEU A 185 22.41 -0.74 10.37
CA LEU A 185 21.03 -1.22 10.30
C LEU A 185 20.06 -0.12 9.83
N HIS A 186 20.50 1.13 9.74
CA HIS A 186 19.67 2.23 9.24
C HIS A 186 19.10 1.90 7.86
N GLY A 187 17.79 2.09 7.69
CA GLY A 187 17.08 1.84 6.44
C GLY A 187 16.71 0.38 6.18
N THR A 188 17.01 -0.53 7.12
CA THR A 188 16.70 -1.96 6.99
C THR A 188 15.44 -2.36 7.75
N PHE A 189 14.75 -3.40 7.26
CA PHE A 189 13.63 -4.02 7.95
C PHE A 189 14.09 -5.08 8.93
N ASP A 190 13.40 -5.14 10.07
CA ASP A 190 13.47 -6.23 11.04
C ASP A 190 12.05 -6.60 11.46
N ASN A 191 11.82 -7.88 11.76
CA ASN A 191 10.53 -8.36 12.23
C ASN A 191 10.49 -8.42 13.75
N ARG A 192 9.34 -8.07 14.33
CA ARG A 192 9.17 -7.75 15.74
C ARG A 192 7.86 -8.28 16.28
N ILE A 193 7.75 -8.40 17.60
CA ILE A 193 6.49 -8.75 18.24
C ILE A 193 5.55 -7.55 18.17
N CYS A 194 4.37 -7.80 17.61
CA CYS A 194 3.38 -6.77 17.31
C CYS A 194 2.85 -6.01 18.53
N VAL A 195 2.88 -6.64 19.72
CA VAL A 195 2.25 -6.13 20.95
C VAL A 195 3.26 -5.58 21.96
N HIS A 196 4.56 -5.71 21.70
CA HIS A 196 5.58 -5.16 22.57
C HIS A 196 5.97 -3.78 22.08
N ARG A 197 5.84 -2.78 22.97
CA ARG A 197 6.30 -1.42 22.67
C ARG A 197 7.81 -1.28 22.85
N ASN A 198 8.34 -1.94 23.88
CA ASN A 198 9.75 -1.92 24.24
C ASN A 198 10.21 -3.37 24.46
N GLU A 199 11.12 -3.87 23.63
CA GLU A 199 11.84 -5.13 23.88
C GLU A 199 13.31 -4.82 24.19
N SER A 200 14.14 -5.85 24.40
CA SER A 200 15.60 -5.73 24.58
C SER A 200 16.37 -5.26 23.33
N SER A 201 15.69 -4.75 22.31
CA SER A 201 16.31 -4.19 21.11
C SER A 201 16.68 -2.72 21.35
N THR A 202 17.79 -2.28 20.76
CA THR A 202 18.18 -0.87 20.70
C THR A 202 17.25 -0.05 19.81
N PHE A 203 16.43 -0.69 18.96
CA PHE A 203 15.45 -0.06 18.09
C PHE A 203 14.04 -0.24 18.67
N HIS A 204 13.77 0.44 19.80
CA HIS A 204 12.41 0.59 20.32
C HIS A 204 11.52 1.25 19.28
N THR A 205 10.22 0.95 19.25
CA THR A 205 9.34 1.61 18.28
C THR A 205 9.09 3.05 18.71
N GLU A 206 9.38 3.99 17.81
CA GLU A 206 9.30 5.43 18.05
C GLU A 206 8.47 6.17 17.00
N GLY A 207 7.90 5.45 16.03
CA GLY A 207 6.94 6.00 15.08
C GLY A 207 6.31 4.96 14.18
N PHE A 208 5.48 5.44 13.25
CA PHE A 208 4.79 4.61 12.27
C PHE A 208 4.35 5.45 11.06
N VAL A 209 4.03 4.78 9.96
CA VAL A 209 3.59 5.45 8.72
C VAL A 209 2.18 5.01 8.36
N CYS A 210 1.29 5.98 8.20
CA CYS A 210 -0.05 5.74 7.67
C CYS A 210 -0.11 6.07 6.18
N GLY A 211 -0.93 5.31 5.46
CA GLY A 211 -1.16 5.42 4.04
C GLY A 211 -2.65 5.43 3.69
N ARG A 212 -3.03 6.19 2.67
CA ARG A 212 -4.41 6.22 2.13
C ARG A 212 -4.46 6.66 0.66
N PRO A 213 -5.53 6.39 -0.09
CA PRO A 213 -5.71 6.93 -1.43
C PRO A 213 -5.80 8.47 -1.44
N PRO A 214 -5.37 9.13 -2.53
CA PRO A 214 -5.65 10.55 -2.77
C PRO A 214 -7.14 10.78 -3.07
N LYS A 215 -7.57 12.04 -3.04
CA LYS A 215 -8.88 12.48 -3.54
C LYS A 215 -8.73 13.05 -4.94
N TYR A 216 -9.63 12.69 -5.86
CA TYR A 216 -9.67 13.22 -7.22
C TYR A 216 -10.74 14.32 -7.33
N PRO A 217 -10.36 15.59 -7.48
CA PRO A 217 -11.33 16.67 -7.68
C PRO A 217 -12.02 16.54 -9.05
N GLY A 218 -13.35 16.47 -9.06
CA GLY A 218 -14.15 16.42 -10.30
C GLY A 218 -14.70 15.04 -10.68
N GLY A 219 -14.31 13.97 -9.97
CA GLY A 219 -14.91 12.65 -10.13
C GLY A 219 -16.28 12.55 -9.45
N GLY A 220 -17.34 12.61 -10.25
CA GLY A 220 -18.68 12.21 -9.80
C GLY A 220 -18.68 10.74 -9.37
N HIS A 221 -19.15 10.49 -8.15
CA HIS A 221 -19.57 9.19 -7.59
C HIS A 221 -18.85 7.92 -8.08
N GLY A 222 -17.83 7.48 -7.34
CA GLY A 222 -17.27 6.13 -7.48
C GLY A 222 -16.49 5.69 -6.24
N TYR A 223 -17.14 4.91 -5.37
CA TYR A 223 -16.58 4.19 -4.22
C TYR A 223 -16.04 5.02 -3.04
N SER A 224 -16.95 5.73 -2.36
CA SER A 224 -16.81 5.94 -0.91
C SER A 224 -17.44 4.74 -0.19
N GLY A 225 -16.60 3.81 0.24
CA GLY A 225 -17.01 2.73 1.12
C GLY A 225 -17.15 3.25 2.55
N GLY A 226 -18.38 3.26 3.05
CA GLY A 226 -18.66 3.31 4.48
C GLY A 226 -19.58 4.43 4.94
N ASP A 227 -20.84 4.43 4.49
CA ASP A 227 -21.97 4.82 5.34
C ASP A 227 -23.28 4.20 4.82
N GLY A 228 -23.75 3.17 5.53
CA GLY A 228 -25.14 3.03 5.92
C GLY A 228 -26.29 2.94 4.90
N GLN A 229 -26.10 2.71 3.60
CA GLN A 229 -27.23 2.43 2.69
C GLN A 229 -27.19 1.01 2.09
N ILE A 230 -28.24 0.26 2.45
CA ILE A 230 -28.61 -1.01 1.83
C ILE A 230 -28.82 -0.78 0.33
N LEU A 231 -27.92 -1.34 -0.49
CA LEU A 231 -28.11 -1.42 -1.93
C LEU A 231 -29.08 -2.57 -2.21
N ILE A 232 -30.35 -2.26 -2.47
CA ILE A 232 -31.28 -3.22 -3.08
C ILE A 232 -30.92 -3.33 -4.55
N ILE A 233 -30.13 -4.36 -4.88
CA ILE A 233 -29.90 -4.75 -6.27
C ILE A 233 -31.20 -5.39 -6.77
N GLY A 234 -31.80 -4.75 -7.77
CA GLY A 234 -33.05 -5.17 -8.41
C GLY A 234 -33.02 -6.64 -8.83
N ALA A 235 -34.12 -7.32 -8.54
CA ALA A 235 -34.34 -8.74 -8.80
C ALA A 235 -34.21 -9.07 -10.30
N GLY A 236 -33.06 -9.60 -10.71
CA GLY A 236 -32.95 -10.42 -11.91
C GLY A 236 -33.56 -11.80 -11.63
N LYS A 237 -34.77 -12.05 -12.14
CA LYS A 237 -35.47 -13.34 -12.05
C LYS A 237 -34.60 -14.44 -12.69
N PRO A 238 -34.24 -15.53 -12.00
CA PRO A 238 -33.45 -16.59 -12.62
C PRO A 238 -34.28 -17.30 -13.69
N THR A 239 -33.78 -17.31 -14.92
CA THR A 239 -34.27 -18.16 -16.01
C THR A 239 -33.90 -19.61 -15.70
N LYS A 240 -34.89 -20.51 -15.73
CA LYS A 240 -34.65 -21.95 -15.62
C LYS A 240 -33.78 -22.40 -16.80
N LYS A 241 -32.64 -23.04 -16.51
CA LYS A 241 -31.85 -23.76 -17.50
C LYS A 241 -32.52 -25.10 -17.86
N PRO A 242 -32.26 -25.60 -19.08
CA PRO A 242 -32.97 -26.75 -19.68
C PRO A 242 -32.82 -28.05 -18.90
#